data_AF-A0AAF3F813-F1
#
_entry.id   AF-A0AAF3F813-F1
#
_cell.length_a   1.000
_cell.length_b   1.000
_cell.length_c   1.000
_cell.angle_alpha   90.00
_cell.angle_beta   90.00
_cell.angle_gamma   90.00
#
_symmetry.space_group_name_H-M   'P 1'
#
loop_
_entity.id
_entity.type
_entity.pdbx_description
1 polymer ?
#
loop_
_entity_poly.entity_id
_entity_poly.type
_entity_poly.pdbx_seq_one_letter_code
_entity_poly.pdbx_strand_id
1 'polypeptide(L)'
;MSEEMQVPLSVDPTLQEASTSDEPREKMSFQYTWPLRICKRLVENEEALILNVSPPFTTSYNGVAFTWTARLSDECVVWGGGEIGPSKEHVFASLYYKDGIAQDVWVDEVKMAICDTNGQVLFSDLKIPEAEWTKGSGWPVQLERGRQAQFTDFVHSRVDEQIWIQVEIRMKTSIFNPMNYLPSVDKACRSQRIEECCQKYVQDFKKGVVFVPNMDLLNPESKEDKFAMHRLVFVHGCGIVEEQCAGDNDSAEMLRHIRSQFAHVYFKDVLMKEVNFYEDFVALLEGVIAAHLPALKREAEKFMCREVMTENADSMFIKRMLLLSERYRLDVLKMVATGVVADQIIAHQDPPQEFIQIKHELKSLASEISHCSSVDDDEDVDELLVGSVVEDLQSLTRRIRRVSLSHSPSQSSASSASSATATPTGVPSLSPGVAEQRPFDSPSTGRFKRVELDVG
;
A
#
# COMPACT_ATOMS: atom_id res chain seq x y z
N MET A 1 -27.72 -57.56 0.65
CA MET A 1 -27.68 -56.88 1.97
C MET A 1 -26.24 -56.87 2.43
N SER A 2 -25.55 -55.76 2.16
CA SER A 2 -24.33 -55.26 2.82
C SER A 2 -24.14 -53.85 2.24
N GLU A 3 -24.60 -52.84 2.97
CA GLU A 3 -24.39 -51.43 2.66
C GLU A 3 -22.95 -51.06 3.07
N GLU A 4 -22.12 -50.70 2.10
CA GLU A 4 -20.89 -49.95 2.35
C GLU A 4 -21.24 -48.46 2.37
N MET A 5 -21.16 -47.87 3.56
CA MET A 5 -21.44 -46.48 3.83
C MET A 5 -20.26 -45.62 3.39
N GLN A 6 -20.45 -44.86 2.31
CA GLN A 6 -19.55 -43.80 1.86
C GLN A 6 -19.41 -42.72 2.93
N VAL A 7 -18.18 -42.40 3.30
CA VAL A 7 -17.81 -41.22 4.09
C VAL A 7 -17.46 -40.11 3.09
N PRO A 8 -18.20 -38.99 3.03
CA PRO A 8 -17.73 -37.81 2.31
C PRO A 8 -16.85 -36.96 3.25
N LEU A 9 -15.62 -36.70 2.80
CA LEU A 9 -14.76 -35.63 3.30
C LEU A 9 -15.39 -34.28 2.92
N SER A 10 -16.10 -33.65 3.86
CA SER A 10 -16.43 -32.22 3.77
C SER A 10 -15.17 -31.40 4.03
N VAL A 11 -14.76 -30.64 3.02
CA VAL A 11 -13.80 -29.54 3.12
C VAL A 11 -14.63 -28.29 3.39
N ASP A 12 -14.46 -27.69 4.57
CA ASP A 12 -15.01 -26.36 4.89
C ASP A 12 -14.24 -25.28 4.12
N PRO A 13 -14.92 -24.39 3.37
CA PRO A 13 -14.37 -23.11 2.96
C PRO A 13 -15.08 -22.00 3.77
N THR A 14 -14.52 -21.62 4.91
CA THR A 14 -14.89 -20.35 5.56
C THR A 14 -14.14 -19.20 4.90
N LEU A 15 -14.68 -18.70 3.78
CA LEU A 15 -14.47 -17.33 3.32
C LEU A 15 -15.82 -16.63 3.41
N GLN A 16 -15.96 -15.79 4.44
CA GLN A 16 -17.13 -14.95 4.64
C GLN A 16 -17.33 -14.03 3.43
N GLU A 17 -18.48 -14.20 2.79
CA GLU A 17 -19.03 -13.32 1.77
C GLU A 17 -19.12 -11.88 2.31
N ALA A 18 -18.38 -10.97 1.68
CA ALA A 18 -18.57 -9.55 1.86
C ALA A 18 -19.90 -9.14 1.18
N SER A 19 -20.86 -8.73 2.01
CA SER A 19 -22.16 -8.19 1.63
C SER A 19 -22.08 -7.24 0.44
N THR A 20 -22.85 -7.55 -0.59
CA THR A 20 -23.07 -6.79 -1.81
C THR A 20 -23.89 -5.54 -1.53
N SER A 21 -23.27 -4.36 -1.65
CA SER A 21 -23.94 -3.16 -2.14
C SER A 21 -23.38 -2.85 -3.53
N ASP A 22 -24.23 -2.97 -4.55
CA ASP A 22 -23.96 -2.61 -5.95
C ASP A 22 -23.82 -1.10 -6.09
N GLU A 23 -22.66 -0.59 -5.70
CA GLU A 23 -22.08 0.60 -6.33
C GLU A 23 -21.29 0.12 -7.56
N PRO A 24 -21.28 0.85 -8.69
CA PRO A 24 -20.52 0.44 -9.87
C PRO A 24 -19.05 0.29 -9.45
N ARG A 25 -18.60 -0.96 -9.29
CA ARG A 25 -17.24 -1.29 -8.86
C ARG A 25 -16.29 -0.78 -9.92
N GLU A 26 -15.77 0.42 -9.72
CA GLU A 26 -14.81 1.02 -10.62
C GLU A 26 -13.59 0.09 -10.66
N LYS A 27 -13.30 -0.44 -11.84
CA LYS A 27 -12.14 -1.30 -12.10
C LYS A 27 -11.13 -0.47 -12.88
N MET A 28 -9.87 -0.58 -12.50
CA MET A 28 -8.76 0.05 -13.20
C MET A 28 -7.99 -1.00 -14.00
N SER A 29 -7.55 -0.60 -15.19
CA SER A 29 -6.74 -1.44 -16.06
C SER A 29 -5.38 -0.77 -16.24
N PHE A 30 -4.32 -1.55 -16.02
CA PHE A 30 -2.93 -1.10 -16.09
C PHE A 30 -2.24 -1.88 -17.19
N GLN A 31 -1.58 -1.17 -18.11
CA GLN A 31 -0.91 -1.78 -19.24
C GLN A 31 0.61 -1.63 -19.12
N TYR A 32 1.33 -2.74 -19.27
CA TYR A 32 2.77 -2.82 -19.35
C TYR A 32 3.18 -3.44 -20.68
N THR A 33 4.17 -2.88 -21.35
CA THR A 33 4.77 -3.46 -22.57
C THR A 33 6.20 -3.87 -22.28
N TRP A 34 6.51 -5.13 -22.54
CA TRP A 34 7.83 -5.73 -22.36
C TRP A 34 8.46 -6.06 -23.72
N PRO A 35 9.38 -5.22 -24.23
CA PRO A 35 10.23 -5.58 -25.35
C PRO A 35 11.19 -6.70 -24.92
N LEU A 36 11.14 -7.83 -25.63
CA LEU A 36 11.89 -9.03 -25.32
C LEU A 36 12.55 -9.58 -26.58
N ARG A 37 13.84 -9.90 -26.49
CA ARG A 37 14.46 -10.85 -27.40
C ARG A 37 14.40 -12.23 -26.76
N ILE A 38 13.75 -13.21 -27.39
CA ILE A 38 13.61 -14.54 -26.79
C ILE A 38 14.97 -15.21 -26.77
N CYS A 39 15.54 -15.38 -25.57
CA CYS A 39 16.82 -16.05 -25.40
C CYS A 39 16.64 -17.41 -24.74
N LYS A 40 17.48 -18.37 -25.13
CA LYS A 40 17.71 -19.60 -24.36
C LYS A 40 18.88 -19.39 -23.41
N ARG A 41 18.76 -19.92 -22.21
CA ARG A 41 19.81 -19.98 -21.20
C ARG A 41 20.36 -21.39 -21.15
N LEU A 42 21.68 -21.52 -21.25
CA LEU A 42 22.35 -22.79 -21.05
C LEU A 42 22.26 -23.19 -19.57
N VAL A 43 21.85 -24.41 -19.31
CA VAL A 43 21.80 -25.06 -18.00
C VAL A 43 22.87 -26.14 -17.95
N GLU A 44 23.15 -26.66 -16.76
CA GLU A 44 24.07 -27.78 -16.57
C GLU A 44 23.66 -28.96 -17.48
N ASN A 45 24.65 -29.63 -18.09
CA ASN A 45 24.50 -30.74 -19.07
C ASN A 45 24.14 -30.36 -20.53
N GLU A 46 24.51 -29.16 -21.00
CA GLU A 46 24.28 -28.69 -22.39
C GLU A 46 22.80 -28.52 -22.79
N GLU A 47 21.88 -28.64 -21.84
CA GLU A 47 20.46 -28.34 -22.05
C GLU A 47 20.25 -26.82 -22.07
N ALA A 48 19.46 -26.32 -23.03
CA ALA A 48 19.19 -24.89 -23.17
C ALA A 48 17.69 -24.63 -23.09
N LEU A 49 17.27 -23.89 -22.05
CA LEU A 49 15.86 -23.60 -21.78
C LEU A 49 15.56 -22.11 -21.88
N ILE A 50 14.34 -21.78 -22.26
CA ILE A 50 13.83 -20.42 -22.26
C ILE A 50 13.61 -20.00 -20.81
N LEU A 51 14.26 -18.91 -20.41
CA LEU A 51 14.01 -18.25 -19.12
C LEU A 51 14.29 -16.76 -19.28
N ASN A 52 13.23 -16.02 -19.56
CA ASN A 52 13.27 -14.58 -19.71
C ASN A 52 12.38 -13.95 -18.64
N VAL A 53 12.88 -12.90 -17.98
CA VAL A 53 12.20 -12.21 -16.89
C VAL A 53 12.18 -10.72 -17.19
N SER A 54 11.01 -10.09 -17.08
CA SER A 54 10.87 -8.67 -17.34
C SER A 54 11.55 -7.85 -16.24
N PRO A 55 11.99 -6.62 -16.53
CA PRO A 55 12.21 -5.64 -15.48
C PRO A 55 10.94 -5.49 -14.61
N PRO A 56 11.07 -5.27 -13.29
CA PRO A 56 9.90 -5.02 -12.45
C PRO A 56 9.14 -3.77 -12.90
N PHE A 57 7.82 -3.80 -12.80
CA PHE A 57 6.94 -2.68 -13.12
C PHE A 57 5.87 -2.52 -12.05
N THR A 58 5.27 -1.35 -11.92
CA THR A 58 4.40 -1.04 -10.78
C THR A 58 3.05 -0.50 -11.24
N THR A 59 1.97 -1.12 -10.77
CA THR A 59 0.63 -0.53 -10.81
C THR A 59 0.50 0.43 -9.62
N SER A 60 0.19 1.70 -9.88
CA SER A 60 0.11 2.76 -8.87
C SER A 60 -1.18 3.54 -9.04
N TYR A 61 -1.89 3.78 -7.94
CA TYR A 61 -3.03 4.70 -7.89
C TYR A 61 -3.24 5.16 -6.44
N ASN A 62 -3.57 6.45 -6.26
CA ASN A 62 -3.79 7.08 -4.94
C ASN A 62 -2.67 6.80 -3.91
N GLY A 63 -1.41 6.83 -4.36
CA GLY A 63 -0.25 6.55 -3.52
C GLY A 63 -0.05 5.08 -3.13
N VAL A 64 -0.96 4.17 -3.50
CA VAL A 64 -0.82 2.72 -3.30
C VAL A 64 -0.15 2.08 -4.51
N ALA A 65 0.85 1.25 -4.27
CA ALA A 65 1.66 0.65 -5.33
C ALA A 65 1.81 -0.87 -5.16
N PHE A 66 1.66 -1.61 -6.27
CA PHE A 66 1.98 -3.04 -6.36
C PHE A 66 3.01 -3.28 -7.46
N THR A 67 4.09 -3.97 -7.13
CA THR A 67 5.18 -4.30 -8.04
C THR A 67 5.01 -5.72 -8.58
N TRP A 68 5.19 -5.83 -9.89
CA TRP A 68 5.01 -7.05 -10.66
C TRP A 68 6.25 -7.39 -11.47
N THR A 69 6.32 -8.63 -11.96
CA THR A 69 7.32 -9.07 -12.93
C THR A 69 6.72 -10.14 -13.83
N ALA A 70 6.90 -10.03 -15.14
CA ALA A 70 6.48 -11.06 -16.09
C ALA A 70 7.63 -12.05 -16.35
N ARG A 71 7.29 -13.31 -16.61
CA ARG A 71 8.24 -14.38 -16.90
C ARG A 71 7.76 -15.17 -18.11
N LEU A 72 8.69 -15.51 -18.99
CA LEU A 72 8.50 -16.47 -20.07
C LEU A 72 9.49 -17.60 -19.86
N SER A 73 9.02 -18.83 -19.59
CA SER A 73 9.93 -19.94 -19.33
C SER A 73 9.44 -21.31 -19.76
N ASP A 74 10.39 -22.19 -20.07
CA ASP A 74 10.15 -23.63 -20.25
C ASP A 74 9.97 -24.30 -18.88
N GLU A 75 8.95 -25.14 -18.76
CA GLU A 75 8.75 -26.03 -17.62
C GLU A 75 8.42 -27.45 -18.10
N CYS A 76 9.03 -28.45 -17.45
CA CYS A 76 8.73 -29.85 -17.69
C CYS A 76 7.49 -30.26 -16.89
N VAL A 77 6.37 -30.48 -17.58
CA VAL A 77 5.12 -30.86 -16.92
C VAL A 77 4.92 -32.38 -16.99
N VAL A 78 4.84 -33.02 -15.82
CA VAL A 78 4.41 -34.42 -15.70
C VAL A 78 2.88 -34.42 -15.59
N TRP A 79 2.20 -34.81 -16.66
CA TRP A 79 0.73 -34.90 -16.65
C TRP A 79 0.30 -36.08 -15.79
N GLY A 80 -0.39 -35.80 -14.67
CA GLY A 80 -0.93 -36.79 -13.75
C GLY A 80 -2.02 -37.62 -14.43
N GLY A 81 -1.64 -38.78 -14.95
CA GLY A 81 -2.56 -39.70 -15.60
C GLY A 81 -1.90 -40.99 -16.04
N GLY A 82 -1.21 -41.69 -15.12
CA GLY A 82 -0.83 -43.12 -15.21
C GLY A 82 0.02 -43.61 -16.40
N GLU A 83 0.14 -42.83 -17.47
CA GLU A 83 0.90 -43.14 -18.66
C GLU A 83 2.25 -42.45 -18.55
N ILE A 84 3.30 -43.26 -18.53
CA ILE A 84 4.69 -42.83 -18.67
C ILE A 84 4.86 -42.36 -20.12
N GLY A 85 4.38 -41.16 -20.42
CA GLY A 85 4.68 -40.43 -21.64
C GLY A 85 5.97 -39.62 -21.49
N PRO A 86 6.70 -39.33 -22.59
CA PRO A 86 7.85 -38.45 -22.51
C PRO A 86 7.43 -37.08 -21.97
N SER A 87 8.16 -36.56 -20.98
CA SER A 87 8.01 -35.18 -20.50
C SER A 87 8.09 -34.24 -21.69
N LYS A 88 7.03 -33.49 -21.96
CA LYS A 88 7.05 -32.43 -22.97
C LYS A 88 7.36 -31.12 -22.29
N GLU A 89 8.41 -30.46 -22.77
CA GLU A 89 8.72 -29.08 -22.42
C GLU A 89 7.56 -28.19 -22.88
N HIS A 90 7.06 -27.35 -21.98
CA HIS A 90 6.00 -26.39 -22.27
C HIS A 90 6.46 -25.00 -21.88
N VAL A 91 6.21 -24.03 -22.76
CA VAL A 91 6.51 -22.62 -22.48
C VAL A 91 5.34 -22.00 -21.71
N PHE A 92 5.61 -21.40 -20.57
CA PHE A 92 4.64 -20.64 -19.78
C PHE A 92 4.97 -19.16 -19.80
N ALA A 93 3.95 -18.35 -20.06
CA ALA A 93 3.94 -16.94 -19.69
C ALA A 93 3.30 -16.82 -18.30
N SER A 94 3.95 -16.11 -17.40
CA SER A 94 3.50 -15.96 -16.01
C SER A 94 3.68 -14.53 -15.55
N LEU A 95 2.86 -14.10 -14.60
CA LEU A 95 3.05 -12.84 -13.88
C LEU A 95 3.30 -13.16 -12.41
N TYR A 96 4.19 -12.41 -11.77
CA TYR A 96 4.59 -12.56 -10.38
C TYR A 96 4.23 -11.31 -9.59
N TYR A 97 3.56 -11.49 -8.45
CA TYR A 97 3.37 -10.42 -7.48
C TYR A 97 4.64 -10.30 -6.64
N LYS A 98 5.47 -9.31 -6.94
CA LYS A 98 6.81 -9.19 -6.35
C LYS A 98 6.77 -8.52 -4.98
N ASP A 99 6.07 -7.39 -4.89
CA ASP A 99 6.04 -6.59 -3.68
C ASP A 99 4.86 -5.60 -3.66
N GLY A 100 4.43 -5.16 -2.49
CA GLY A 100 3.30 -4.24 -2.26
C GLY A 100 2.94 -4.22 -0.78
N ILE A 101 1.96 -3.40 -0.37
CA ILE A 101 1.62 -3.25 1.05
C ILE A 101 0.97 -4.49 1.67
N ALA A 102 0.21 -5.23 0.88
CA ALA A 102 -0.52 -6.40 1.33
C ALA A 102 0.26 -7.69 1.06
N GLN A 103 0.14 -8.65 1.98
CA GLN A 103 0.64 -10.00 1.70
C GLN A 103 -0.14 -10.64 0.56
N ASP A 104 -1.47 -10.47 0.54
CA ASP A 104 -2.34 -11.01 -0.48
C ASP A 104 -3.10 -9.88 -1.19
N VAL A 105 -3.24 -9.98 -2.51
CA VAL A 105 -3.97 -8.99 -3.32
C VAL A 105 -4.89 -9.69 -4.32
N TRP A 106 -6.11 -9.21 -4.42
CA TRP A 106 -7.09 -9.74 -5.37
C TRP A 106 -6.91 -9.07 -6.74
N VAL A 107 -6.73 -9.88 -7.78
CA VAL A 107 -6.61 -9.42 -9.18
C VAL A 107 -7.80 -9.96 -9.96
N ASP A 108 -8.53 -9.07 -10.63
CA ASP A 108 -9.77 -9.44 -11.32
C ASP A 108 -9.50 -10.18 -12.63
N GLU A 109 -8.50 -9.75 -13.39
CA GLU A 109 -8.11 -10.37 -14.65
C GLU A 109 -6.70 -9.93 -15.04
N VAL A 110 -5.90 -10.85 -15.59
CA VAL A 110 -4.69 -10.49 -16.34
C VAL A 110 -4.84 -10.98 -17.77
N LYS A 111 -4.61 -10.10 -18.74
CA LYS A 111 -4.49 -10.47 -20.15
C LYS A 111 -3.07 -10.23 -20.62
N MET A 112 -2.55 -11.17 -21.39
CA MET A 112 -1.29 -11.03 -22.10
C MET A 112 -1.51 -11.20 -23.60
N ALA A 113 -0.70 -10.53 -24.39
CA ALA A 113 -0.61 -10.71 -25.82
C ALA A 113 0.84 -10.59 -26.26
N ILE A 114 1.23 -11.39 -27.25
CA ILE A 114 2.51 -11.23 -27.94
C ILE A 114 2.25 -10.44 -29.20
N CYS A 115 2.99 -9.36 -29.37
CA CYS A 115 2.95 -8.48 -30.53
C CYS A 115 4.31 -8.45 -31.24
N ASP A 116 4.31 -8.10 -32.52
CA ASP A 116 5.53 -7.75 -33.24
C ASP A 116 6.00 -6.34 -32.87
N THR A 117 7.12 -5.91 -33.45
CA THR A 117 7.69 -4.57 -33.24
C THR A 117 6.81 -3.44 -33.81
N ASN A 118 5.83 -3.76 -34.66
CA ASN A 118 4.88 -2.82 -35.23
C ASN A 118 3.57 -2.75 -34.42
N GLY A 119 3.45 -3.52 -33.34
CA GLY A 119 2.26 -3.62 -32.51
C GLY A 119 1.16 -4.55 -33.04
N GLN A 120 1.43 -5.31 -34.11
CA GLN A 120 0.51 -6.34 -34.60
C GLN A 120 0.51 -7.53 -33.65
N VAL A 121 -0.68 -7.94 -33.21
CA VAL A 121 -0.83 -9.11 -32.34
C VAL A 121 -0.48 -10.39 -33.09
N LEU A 122 0.53 -11.11 -32.60
CA LEU A 122 1.03 -12.38 -33.11
C LEU A 122 0.42 -13.58 -32.36
N PHE A 123 0.16 -13.43 -31.07
CA PHE A 123 -0.46 -14.45 -30.23
C PHE A 123 -1.33 -13.79 -29.16
N SER A 124 -2.58 -14.23 -29.01
CA SER A 124 -3.57 -13.63 -28.11
C SER A 124 -4.21 -14.64 -27.15
N ASP A 125 -5.18 -14.18 -26.37
CA ASP A 125 -5.97 -14.92 -25.37
C ASP A 125 -5.14 -15.63 -24.31
N LEU A 126 -3.97 -15.08 -23.98
CA LEU A 126 -3.22 -15.50 -22.82
C LEU A 126 -3.88 -14.83 -21.60
N LYS A 127 -4.61 -15.60 -20.78
CA LYS A 127 -5.35 -15.07 -19.64
C LYS A 127 -4.97 -15.75 -18.34
N ILE A 128 -4.94 -14.96 -17.27
CA ILE A 128 -4.98 -15.45 -15.90
C ILE A 128 -6.31 -14.96 -15.31
N PRO A 129 -7.22 -15.87 -14.91
CA PRO A 129 -8.52 -15.50 -14.39
C PRO A 129 -8.42 -14.79 -13.03
N GLU A 130 -9.56 -14.35 -12.53
CA GLU A 130 -9.70 -13.78 -11.18
C GLU A 130 -9.08 -14.72 -10.13
N ALA A 131 -8.16 -14.19 -9.33
CA ALA A 131 -7.46 -14.96 -8.31
C ALA A 131 -6.94 -14.06 -7.18
N GLU A 132 -6.68 -14.67 -6.02
CA GLU A 132 -5.91 -14.08 -4.93
C GLU A 132 -4.42 -14.31 -5.14
N TRP A 133 -3.64 -13.25 -5.00
CA TRP A 133 -2.21 -13.24 -5.25
C TRP A 133 -1.44 -12.97 -3.98
N THR A 134 -0.80 -14.00 -3.43
CA THR A 134 0.24 -13.88 -2.39
C THR A 134 1.54 -13.28 -2.91
N LYS A 135 2.16 -12.42 -2.10
CA LYS A 135 3.45 -11.79 -2.38
C LYS A 135 4.54 -12.84 -2.48
N GLY A 136 5.33 -12.77 -3.56
CA GLY A 136 6.43 -13.66 -3.85
C GLY A 136 6.06 -14.84 -4.76
N SER A 137 4.78 -15.05 -5.08
CA SER A 137 4.36 -16.11 -5.99
C SER A 137 4.03 -15.59 -7.39
N GLY A 138 3.94 -16.53 -8.34
CA GLY A 138 3.60 -16.26 -9.74
C GLY A 138 2.54 -17.21 -10.26
N TRP A 139 1.69 -16.69 -11.14
CA TRP A 139 0.59 -17.42 -11.75
C TRP A 139 0.86 -17.53 -13.25
N PRO A 140 0.84 -18.75 -13.80
CA PRO A 140 0.94 -18.96 -15.23
C PRO A 140 -0.39 -18.64 -15.91
N VAL A 141 -0.29 -18.21 -17.16
CA VAL A 141 -1.41 -18.16 -18.09
C VAL A 141 -2.04 -19.55 -18.20
N GLN A 142 -3.37 -19.59 -18.19
CA GLN A 142 -4.12 -20.83 -18.35
C GLN A 142 -4.54 -21.00 -19.81
N LEU A 143 -4.04 -22.07 -20.45
CA LEU A 143 -4.39 -22.45 -21.81
C LEU A 143 -4.91 -23.89 -21.86
N GLU A 144 -5.83 -24.15 -22.79
CA GLU A 144 -6.18 -25.51 -23.15
C GLU A 144 -4.99 -26.24 -23.79
N ARG A 145 -4.92 -27.57 -23.63
CA ARG A 145 -3.77 -28.40 -24.06
C ARG A 145 -3.33 -28.14 -25.51
N GLY A 146 -4.27 -28.03 -26.44
CA GLY A 146 -3.96 -27.78 -27.86
C GLY A 146 -3.34 -26.40 -28.09
N ARG A 147 -3.84 -25.38 -27.39
CA ARG A 147 -3.34 -24.01 -27.48
C ARG A 147 -2.01 -23.82 -26.75
N GLN A 148 -1.80 -24.54 -25.66
CA GLN A 148 -0.52 -24.59 -24.95
C GLN A 148 0.59 -25.16 -25.84
N ALA A 149 0.31 -26.20 -26.62
CA ALA A 149 1.26 -26.74 -27.60
C ALA A 149 1.57 -25.71 -28.70
N GLN A 150 0.54 -25.07 -29.28
CA GLN A 150 0.73 -24.00 -30.28
C GLN A 150 1.55 -22.84 -29.74
N PHE A 151 1.33 -22.43 -28.48
CA PHE A 151 2.10 -21.38 -27.84
C PHE A 151 3.57 -21.78 -27.65
N THR A 152 3.81 -23.01 -27.22
CA THR A 152 5.15 -23.58 -27.04
C THR A 152 5.91 -23.58 -28.37
N ASP A 153 5.30 -24.14 -29.43
CA ASP A 153 5.89 -24.18 -30.78
C ASP A 153 6.14 -22.77 -31.33
N PHE A 154 5.19 -21.85 -31.12
CA PHE A 154 5.33 -20.46 -31.53
C PHE A 154 6.56 -19.80 -30.88
N VAL A 155 6.73 -19.91 -29.56
CA VAL A 155 7.85 -19.27 -28.86
C VAL A 155 9.18 -19.91 -29.28
N HIS A 156 9.25 -21.24 -29.38
CA HIS A 156 10.49 -21.90 -29.83
C HIS A 156 10.87 -21.55 -31.26
N SER A 157 9.89 -21.37 -32.15
CA SER A 157 10.15 -20.96 -33.55
C SER A 157 10.72 -19.55 -33.68
N ARG A 158 10.59 -18.73 -32.63
CA ARG A 158 11.00 -17.31 -32.60
C ARG A 158 12.13 -17.02 -31.62
N VAL A 159 12.89 -18.05 -31.24
CA VAL A 159 14.12 -17.84 -30.47
C VAL A 159 15.05 -16.91 -31.27
N ASP A 160 15.73 -16.02 -30.56
CA ASP A 160 16.56 -14.93 -31.06
C ASP A 160 15.82 -13.78 -31.77
N GLU A 161 14.50 -13.87 -31.99
CA GLU A 161 13.68 -12.77 -32.51
C GLU A 161 13.30 -11.77 -31.41
N GLN A 162 13.01 -10.53 -31.84
CA GLN A 162 12.42 -9.50 -30.98
C GLN A 162 10.89 -9.54 -31.06
N ILE A 163 10.25 -9.65 -29.91
CA ILE A 163 8.80 -9.61 -29.71
C ILE A 163 8.45 -8.66 -28.57
N TRP A 164 7.21 -8.19 -28.53
CA TRP A 164 6.70 -7.38 -27.43
C TRP A 164 5.61 -8.15 -26.69
N ILE A 165 5.76 -8.29 -25.37
CA ILE A 165 4.72 -8.90 -24.53
C ILE A 165 3.94 -7.75 -23.88
N GLN A 166 2.68 -7.60 -24.25
CA GLN A 166 1.76 -6.67 -23.61
C GLN A 166 1.04 -7.38 -22.47
N VAL A 167 1.03 -6.76 -21.29
CA VAL A 167 0.36 -7.25 -20.09
C VAL A 167 -0.65 -6.20 -19.64
N GLU A 168 -1.93 -6.57 -19.56
CA GLU A 168 -3.00 -5.76 -19.00
C GLU A 168 -3.44 -6.40 -17.67
N ILE A 169 -3.31 -5.66 -16.57
CA ILE A 169 -3.73 -6.08 -15.22
C ILE A 169 -4.97 -5.28 -14.84
N ARG A 170 -6.07 -5.97 -14.53
CA ARG A 170 -7.31 -5.35 -14.05
C ARG A 170 -7.49 -5.58 -12.55
N MET A 171 -7.75 -4.51 -11.83
CA MET A 171 -7.88 -4.52 -10.37
C MET A 171 -9.02 -3.60 -9.93
N LYS A 172 -9.65 -3.90 -8.78
CA LYS A 172 -10.69 -3.04 -8.19
C LYS A 172 -10.06 -1.75 -7.65
N THR A 173 -10.64 -0.58 -7.92
CA THR A 173 -10.13 0.70 -7.37
C THR A 173 -10.00 0.69 -5.85
N SER A 174 -10.86 -0.06 -5.15
CA SER A 174 -10.84 -0.14 -3.68
C SER A 174 -9.54 -0.68 -3.08
N ILE A 175 -8.77 -1.51 -3.79
CA ILE A 175 -7.48 -1.99 -3.27
C ILE A 175 -6.45 -0.84 -3.21
N PHE A 176 -6.64 0.21 -3.99
CA PHE A 176 -5.77 1.38 -3.98
C PHE A 176 -6.21 2.44 -2.96
N ASN A 177 -7.11 2.09 -2.03
CA ASN A 177 -7.43 2.95 -0.90
C ASN A 177 -6.51 2.59 0.28
N PRO A 178 -5.59 3.49 0.70
CA PRO A 178 -4.66 3.24 1.80
C PRO A 178 -5.34 2.86 3.11
N MET A 179 -6.54 3.40 3.36
CA MET A 179 -7.28 3.20 4.60
C MET A 179 -7.76 1.75 4.77
N ASN A 180 -7.79 0.96 3.69
CA ASN A 180 -8.12 -0.47 3.76
C ASN A 180 -7.01 -1.32 4.39
N TYR A 181 -5.79 -0.79 4.50
CA TYR A 181 -4.63 -1.47 5.11
C TYR A 181 -4.42 -1.14 6.58
N LEU A 182 -5.23 -0.23 7.12
CA LEU A 182 -5.20 0.18 8.51
C LEU A 182 -6.44 -0.35 9.25
N PRO A 183 -6.39 -0.47 10.59
CA PRO A 183 -7.56 -0.89 11.36
C PRO A 183 -8.79 -0.03 11.06
N SER A 184 -9.80 -0.66 10.48
CA SER A 184 -11.07 0.00 10.18
C SER A 184 -11.92 0.06 11.43
N VAL A 185 -12.18 1.28 11.87
CA VAL A 185 -13.14 1.58 12.94
C VAL A 185 -14.54 1.34 12.42
N ASP A 186 -14.85 1.67 11.16
CA ASP A 186 -16.18 1.48 10.56
C ASP A 186 -16.60 0.00 10.48
N LYS A 187 -15.65 -0.92 10.20
CA LYS A 187 -15.91 -2.37 10.28
C LYS A 187 -16.06 -2.84 11.73
N ALA A 188 -15.33 -2.22 12.67
CA ALA A 188 -15.44 -2.50 14.11
C ALA A 188 -16.73 -1.90 14.75
N CYS A 189 -17.26 -0.80 14.21
CA CYS A 189 -18.48 -0.10 14.60
C CYS A 189 -19.77 -0.88 14.27
N ARG A 190 -19.67 -2.09 13.69
CA ARG A 190 -20.83 -3.00 13.59
C ARG A 190 -21.39 -3.38 14.96
N SER A 191 -20.61 -3.19 16.04
CA SER A 191 -21.11 -3.28 17.42
C SER A 191 -21.15 -1.89 18.06
N GLN A 192 -22.29 -1.19 17.90
CA GLN A 192 -22.60 0.06 18.60
C GLN A 192 -22.31 -0.03 20.11
N ARG A 193 -22.50 -1.23 20.69
CA ARG A 193 -22.18 -1.54 22.08
C ARG A 193 -20.69 -1.35 22.42
N ILE A 194 -19.76 -1.83 21.57
CA ILE A 194 -18.32 -1.68 21.83
C ILE A 194 -17.93 -0.20 21.80
N GLU A 195 -18.44 0.55 20.82
CA GLU A 195 -18.19 1.98 20.71
C GLU A 195 -18.68 2.74 21.95
N GLU A 196 -19.92 2.50 22.38
CA GLU A 196 -20.49 3.12 23.59
C GLU A 196 -19.70 2.77 24.85
N CYS A 197 -19.27 1.50 25.01
CA CYS A 197 -18.44 1.06 26.12
C CYS A 197 -17.06 1.75 26.12
N CYS A 198 -16.39 1.84 24.96
CA CYS A 198 -15.12 2.55 24.81
C CYS A 198 -15.25 4.04 25.19
N GLN A 199 -16.26 4.72 24.65
CA GLN A 199 -16.53 6.13 24.95
C GLN A 199 -16.83 6.33 26.43
N LYS A 200 -17.69 5.49 27.01
CA LYS A 200 -18.03 5.56 28.43
C LYS A 200 -16.79 5.42 29.32
N TYR A 201 -15.96 4.41 29.08
CA TYR A 201 -14.72 4.21 29.85
C TYR A 201 -13.80 5.43 29.78
N VAL A 202 -13.57 5.98 28.57
CA VAL A 202 -12.68 7.14 28.40
C VAL A 202 -13.25 8.38 29.11
N GLN A 203 -14.57 8.58 29.08
CA GLN A 203 -15.21 9.69 29.81
C GLN A 203 -15.12 9.52 31.33
N ASP A 204 -15.34 8.31 31.84
CA ASP A 204 -15.25 8.02 33.26
C ASP A 204 -13.80 8.15 33.77
N PHE A 205 -12.83 7.75 32.95
CA PHE A 205 -11.40 7.97 33.22
C PHE A 205 -11.07 9.46 33.32
N LYS A 206 -11.52 10.28 32.36
CA LYS A 206 -11.30 11.74 32.37
C LYS A 206 -11.95 12.44 33.57
N LYS A 207 -13.04 11.89 34.10
CA LYS A 207 -13.70 12.39 35.31
C LYS A 207 -13.04 11.90 36.61
N GLY A 208 -12.00 11.07 36.53
CA GLY A 208 -11.33 10.48 37.70
C GLY A 208 -12.17 9.42 38.43
N VAL A 209 -13.17 8.84 37.76
CA VAL A 209 -14.06 7.83 38.35
C VAL A 209 -13.47 6.42 38.24
N VAL A 210 -12.59 6.21 37.25
CA VAL A 210 -11.95 4.91 37.00
C VAL A 210 -10.67 4.81 37.84
N PHE A 211 -10.59 3.77 38.67
CA PHE A 211 -9.35 3.35 39.31
C PHE A 211 -8.58 2.42 38.36
N VAL A 212 -7.38 2.84 37.96
CA VAL A 212 -6.48 2.03 37.12
C VAL A 212 -5.35 1.49 38.01
N PRO A 213 -5.18 0.17 38.13
CA PRO A 213 -4.15 -0.42 38.99
C PRO A 213 -2.73 0.03 38.64
N ASN A 214 -1.88 0.15 39.66
CA ASN A 214 -0.44 0.46 39.58
C ASN A 214 -0.08 1.85 39.00
N MET A 215 -1.06 2.73 38.79
CA MET A 215 -0.81 4.10 38.34
C MET A 215 -0.10 4.95 39.39
N ASP A 216 -0.31 4.64 40.67
CA ASP A 216 0.29 5.29 41.83
C ASP A 216 1.80 5.03 41.98
N LEU A 217 2.31 4.00 41.29
CA LEU A 217 3.73 3.64 41.29
C LEU A 217 4.56 4.46 40.29
N LEU A 218 3.91 5.26 39.44
CA LEU A 218 4.53 6.00 38.34
C LEU A 218 4.60 7.49 38.69
N ASN A 219 5.71 8.15 38.33
CA ASN A 219 5.85 9.58 38.50
C ASN A 219 5.26 10.33 37.29
N PRO A 220 4.15 11.07 37.43
CA PRO A 220 3.52 11.78 36.31
C PRO A 220 4.41 12.88 35.71
N GLU A 221 5.44 13.34 36.42
CA GLU A 221 6.39 14.35 35.93
C GLU A 221 7.52 13.75 35.08
N SER A 222 7.71 12.42 35.10
CA SER A 222 8.68 11.73 34.26
C SER A 222 8.08 11.41 32.88
N LYS A 223 8.81 11.73 31.80
CA LYS A 223 8.38 11.43 30.42
C LYS A 223 8.20 9.92 30.18
N GLU A 224 9.09 9.09 30.73
CA GLU A 224 9.01 7.63 30.58
C GLU A 224 7.76 7.07 31.28
N ASP A 225 7.50 7.56 32.49
CA ASP A 225 6.36 7.16 33.29
C ASP A 225 5.03 7.64 32.70
N LYS A 226 5.01 8.81 32.04
CA LYS A 226 3.81 9.31 31.34
C LYS A 226 3.26 8.30 30.34
N PHE A 227 4.11 7.73 29.47
CA PHE A 227 3.65 6.75 28.49
C PHE A 227 3.41 5.36 29.10
N ALA A 228 4.10 5.01 30.19
CA ALA A 228 3.74 3.85 30.99
C ALA A 228 2.34 3.98 31.62
N MET A 229 1.96 5.17 32.07
CA MET A 229 0.61 5.47 32.56
C MET A 229 -0.43 5.30 31.44
N HIS A 230 -0.20 5.88 30.25
CA HIS A 230 -1.08 5.67 29.11
C HIS A 230 -1.24 4.19 28.74
N ARG A 231 -0.15 3.42 28.85
CA ARG A 231 -0.19 1.97 28.64
C ARG A 231 -1.08 1.25 29.65
N LEU A 232 -0.97 1.57 30.94
CA LEU A 232 -1.81 0.98 31.98
C LEU A 232 -3.30 1.29 31.73
N VAL A 233 -3.61 2.56 31.44
CA VAL A 233 -4.99 2.99 31.15
C VAL A 233 -5.55 2.27 29.92
N PHE A 234 -4.73 2.13 28.88
CA PHE A 234 -5.11 1.46 27.64
C PHE A 234 -5.41 -0.03 27.84
N VAL A 235 -4.50 -0.76 28.50
CA VAL A 235 -4.66 -2.20 28.76
C VAL A 235 -5.86 -2.45 29.68
N HIS A 236 -5.98 -1.67 30.76
CA HIS A 236 -7.11 -1.77 31.67
C HIS A 236 -8.44 -1.47 30.96
N GLY A 237 -8.49 -0.39 30.17
CA GLY A 237 -9.69 -0.02 29.42
C GLY A 237 -10.13 -1.07 28.42
N CYS A 238 -9.21 -1.67 27.68
CA CYS A 238 -9.52 -2.79 26.78
C CYS A 238 -10.13 -3.98 27.54
N GLY A 239 -9.57 -4.34 28.71
CA GLY A 239 -10.07 -5.45 29.53
C GLY A 239 -11.48 -5.18 30.07
N ILE A 240 -11.75 -3.96 30.56
CA ILE A 240 -13.09 -3.59 31.04
C ILE A 240 -14.11 -3.61 29.91
N VAL A 241 -13.77 -3.10 28.72
CA VAL A 241 -14.67 -3.12 27.56
C VAL A 241 -14.92 -4.56 27.10
N GLU A 242 -13.90 -5.42 27.14
CA GLU A 242 -14.04 -6.85 26.84
C GLU A 242 -15.01 -7.54 27.78
N GLU A 243 -14.85 -7.39 29.10
CA GLU A 243 -15.77 -7.95 30.10
C GLU A 243 -17.21 -7.45 29.90
N GLN A 244 -17.36 -6.17 29.58
CA GLN A 244 -18.68 -5.56 29.36
C GLN A 244 -19.32 -5.95 28.03
N CYS A 245 -18.52 -6.39 27.03
CA CYS A 245 -18.99 -6.74 25.70
C CYS A 245 -19.01 -8.24 25.43
N ALA A 246 -18.49 -9.06 26.35
CA ALA A 246 -18.40 -10.51 26.20
C ALA A 246 -19.76 -11.14 25.84
N GLY A 247 -19.73 -11.98 24.81
CA GLY A 247 -20.80 -12.88 24.37
C GLY A 247 -20.19 -14.17 23.81
N ASP A 248 -21.01 -15.13 23.37
CA ASP A 248 -20.58 -16.49 22.94
C ASP A 248 -19.78 -16.55 21.61
N ASN A 249 -19.28 -15.43 21.09
CA ASN A 249 -18.58 -15.35 19.81
C ASN A 249 -17.05 -15.46 19.94
N ASP A 250 -16.40 -15.73 18.80
CA ASP A 250 -14.96 -15.90 18.65
C ASP A 250 -14.16 -14.74 19.29
N SER A 251 -13.48 -15.06 20.39
CA SER A 251 -12.86 -14.09 21.31
C SER A 251 -11.76 -13.25 20.63
N ALA A 252 -11.04 -13.82 19.66
CA ALA A 252 -9.88 -13.16 19.05
C ALA A 252 -10.25 -11.99 18.11
N GLU A 253 -11.28 -12.16 17.27
CA GLU A 253 -11.73 -11.10 16.37
C GLU A 253 -12.37 -9.96 17.16
N MET A 254 -13.17 -10.29 18.17
CA MET A 254 -13.77 -9.31 19.08
C MET A 254 -12.70 -8.48 19.79
N LEU A 255 -11.66 -9.12 20.33
CA LEU A 255 -10.53 -8.45 20.97
C LEU A 255 -9.82 -7.47 20.03
N ARG A 256 -9.61 -7.86 18.77
CA ARG A 256 -9.02 -6.98 17.76
C ARG A 256 -9.91 -5.76 17.48
N HIS A 257 -11.22 -5.95 17.41
CA HIS A 257 -12.18 -4.86 17.24
C HIS A 257 -12.20 -3.91 18.46
N ILE A 258 -12.24 -4.44 19.68
CA ILE A 258 -12.16 -3.65 20.92
C ILE A 258 -10.89 -2.80 20.94
N ARG A 259 -9.72 -3.41 20.71
CA ARG A 259 -8.44 -2.68 20.70
C ARG A 259 -8.39 -1.58 19.65
N SER A 260 -8.94 -1.83 18.46
CA SER A 260 -8.98 -0.84 17.38
C SER A 260 -9.92 0.32 17.71
N GLN A 261 -11.12 0.01 18.23
CA GLN A 261 -12.08 1.03 18.66
C GLN A 261 -11.56 1.86 19.83
N PHE A 262 -11.00 1.19 20.83
CA PHE A 262 -10.45 1.85 22.01
C PHE A 262 -9.26 2.73 21.64
N ALA A 263 -8.37 2.27 20.74
CA ALA A 263 -7.31 3.11 20.20
C ALA A 263 -7.84 4.36 19.51
N HIS A 264 -8.88 4.24 18.68
CA HIS A 264 -9.50 5.40 18.04
C HIS A 264 -10.00 6.44 19.04
N VAL A 265 -10.83 6.02 20.01
CA VAL A 265 -11.42 6.92 21.01
C VAL A 265 -10.33 7.51 21.91
N TYR A 266 -9.44 6.67 22.44
CA TYR A 266 -8.38 7.10 23.36
C TYR A 266 -7.39 8.06 22.68
N PHE A 267 -6.99 7.76 21.44
CA PHE A 267 -6.11 8.64 20.67
C PHE A 267 -6.74 10.02 20.46
N LYS A 268 -8.01 10.07 20.02
CA LYS A 268 -8.72 11.31 19.72
C LYS A 268 -9.03 12.16 20.97
N ASP A 269 -9.53 11.53 22.03
CA ASP A 269 -10.12 12.25 23.17
C ASP A 269 -9.16 12.47 24.34
N VAL A 270 -8.03 11.76 24.35
CA VAL A 270 -6.97 11.86 25.38
C VAL A 270 -5.68 12.34 24.74
N LEU A 271 -5.04 11.54 23.89
CA LEU A 271 -3.67 11.81 23.42
C LEU A 271 -3.57 13.06 22.54
N MET A 272 -4.46 13.21 21.56
CA MET A 272 -4.44 14.35 20.64
C MET A 272 -4.80 15.69 21.30
N LYS A 273 -5.28 15.69 22.54
CA LYS A 273 -5.52 16.94 23.29
C LYS A 273 -4.24 17.58 23.80
N GLU A 274 -3.16 16.82 23.85
CA GLU A 274 -1.85 17.27 24.33
C GLU A 274 -0.93 17.69 23.18
N VAL A 275 -1.35 17.47 21.92
CA VAL A 275 -0.58 17.79 20.72
C VAL A 275 -0.98 19.16 20.21
N ASN A 276 -0.06 20.13 20.27
CA ASN A 276 -0.27 21.48 19.75
C ASN A 276 0.59 21.75 18.52
N PHE A 277 1.80 21.18 18.50
CA PHE A 277 2.77 21.37 17.43
C PHE A 277 3.28 20.02 16.88
N TYR A 278 4.07 20.10 15.81
CA TYR A 278 4.64 18.92 15.15
C TYR A 278 5.52 18.10 16.10
N GLU A 279 6.32 18.79 16.92
CA GLU A 279 7.24 18.21 17.88
C GLU A 279 6.50 17.43 18.97
N ASP A 280 5.33 17.93 19.40
CA ASP A 280 4.47 17.22 20.36
C ASP A 280 3.96 15.90 19.77
N PHE A 281 3.64 15.90 18.47
CA PHE A 281 3.19 14.69 17.78
C PHE A 281 4.32 13.67 17.62
N VAL A 282 5.54 14.12 17.30
CA VAL A 282 6.71 13.23 17.23
C VAL A 282 6.99 12.62 18.61
N ALA A 283 6.98 13.43 19.67
CA ALA A 283 7.13 12.94 21.04
C ALA A 283 6.01 11.96 21.44
N LEU A 284 4.77 12.20 20.99
CA LEU A 284 3.65 11.27 21.17
C LEU A 284 3.94 9.92 20.50
N LEU A 285 4.39 9.94 19.25
CA LEU A 285 4.68 8.73 18.48
C LEU A 285 5.83 7.94 19.10
N GLU A 286 6.92 8.61 19.48
CA GLU A 286 8.06 8.01 20.19
C GLU A 286 7.62 7.34 21.49
N GLY A 287 6.83 8.04 22.31
CA GLY A 287 6.32 7.53 23.57
C GLY A 287 5.39 6.31 23.40
N VAL A 288 4.50 6.34 22.40
CA VAL A 288 3.63 5.21 22.05
C VAL A 288 4.45 3.98 21.61
N ILE A 289 5.53 4.19 20.85
CA ILE A 289 6.43 3.12 20.40
C ILE A 289 7.23 2.55 21.58
N ALA A 290 7.82 3.42 22.41
CA ALA A 290 8.60 3.04 23.58
C ALA A 290 7.75 2.28 24.61
N ALA A 291 6.49 2.66 24.79
CA ALA A 291 5.55 1.95 25.66
C ALA A 291 4.93 0.68 25.04
N HIS A 292 5.35 0.30 23.82
CA HIS A 292 4.85 -0.88 23.11
C HIS A 292 3.32 -0.91 22.95
N LEU A 293 2.74 0.19 22.44
CA LEU A 293 1.30 0.33 22.20
C LEU A 293 0.97 0.25 20.69
N PRO A 294 0.97 -0.95 20.07
CA PRO A 294 0.85 -1.10 18.61
C PRO A 294 -0.50 -0.61 18.05
N ALA A 295 -1.60 -0.73 18.80
CA ALA A 295 -2.91 -0.26 18.35
C ALA A 295 -2.95 1.27 18.23
N LEU A 296 -2.32 1.99 19.18
CA LEU A 296 -2.19 3.44 19.12
C LEU A 296 -1.18 3.89 18.06
N LYS A 297 -0.09 3.15 17.86
CA LYS A 297 0.83 3.38 16.73
C LYS A 297 0.09 3.33 15.39
N ARG A 298 -0.77 2.31 15.19
CA ARG A 298 -1.59 2.16 13.99
C ARG A 298 -2.64 3.26 13.84
N GLU A 299 -3.22 3.75 14.94
CA GLU A 299 -4.16 4.88 14.87
C GLU A 299 -3.45 6.20 14.57
N ALA A 300 -2.24 6.42 15.09
CA ALA A 300 -1.40 7.56 14.72
C ALA A 300 -0.99 7.51 13.24
N GLU A 301 -0.59 6.34 12.73
CA GLU A 301 -0.33 6.10 11.31
C GLU A 301 -1.56 6.46 10.46
N LYS A 302 -2.73 6.00 10.88
CA LYS A 302 -4.00 6.29 10.22
C LYS A 302 -4.37 7.76 10.20
N PHE A 303 -4.11 8.47 11.30
CA PHE A 303 -4.28 9.92 11.36
C PHE A 303 -3.38 10.61 10.33
N MET A 304 -2.08 10.29 10.30
CA MET A 304 -1.15 10.87 9.33
C MET A 304 -1.50 10.54 7.88
N CYS A 305 -1.93 9.31 7.59
CA CYS A 305 -2.38 8.94 6.25
C CYS A 305 -3.55 9.82 5.79
N ARG A 306 -4.54 10.08 6.67
CA ARG A 306 -5.67 10.96 6.34
C ARG A 306 -5.20 12.38 6.02
N GLU A 307 -4.28 12.92 6.79
CA GLU A 307 -3.74 14.27 6.55
C GLU A 307 -2.96 14.34 5.23
N VAL A 308 -2.11 13.35 4.92
CA VAL A 308 -1.36 13.27 3.65
C VAL A 308 -2.29 13.11 2.44
N MET A 309 -3.40 12.38 2.61
CA MET A 309 -4.38 12.15 1.54
C MET A 309 -5.31 13.34 1.29
N THR A 310 -5.22 14.42 2.06
CA THR A 310 -6.02 15.63 1.80
C THR A 310 -5.55 16.34 0.53
N GLU A 311 -6.48 16.87 -0.27
CA GLU A 311 -6.18 17.49 -1.58
C GLU A 311 -5.23 18.69 -1.49
N ASN A 312 -5.14 19.34 -0.32
CA ASN A 312 -4.31 20.52 -0.07
C ASN A 312 -3.08 20.22 0.80
N ALA A 313 -2.70 18.95 0.93
CA ALA A 313 -1.54 18.58 1.72
C ALA A 313 -0.26 19.25 1.18
N ASP A 314 0.42 19.97 2.05
CA ASP A 314 1.65 20.69 1.70
C ASP A 314 2.78 19.71 1.32
N SER A 315 3.57 20.04 0.30
CA SER A 315 4.64 19.16 -0.19
C SER A 315 5.73 18.92 0.86
N MET A 316 6.08 19.94 1.66
CA MET A 316 7.05 19.76 2.75
C MET A 316 6.47 18.91 3.87
N PHE A 317 5.19 19.06 4.18
CA PHE A 317 4.49 18.18 5.11
C PHE A 317 4.56 16.71 4.67
N ILE A 318 4.26 16.41 3.41
CA ILE A 318 4.32 15.02 2.87
C ILE A 318 5.74 14.46 2.97
N LYS A 319 6.77 15.25 2.64
CA LYS A 319 8.19 14.87 2.75
C LYS A 319 8.60 14.59 4.20
N ARG A 320 8.11 15.39 5.16
CA ARG A 320 8.28 15.13 6.59
C ARG A 320 7.61 13.83 7.03
N MET A 321 6.37 13.59 6.60
CA MET A 321 5.66 12.34 6.88
C MET A 321 6.39 11.12 6.29
N LEU A 322 6.99 11.26 5.11
CA LEU A 322 7.80 10.22 4.49
C LEU A 322 9.02 9.85 5.36
N LEU A 323 9.77 10.83 5.84
CA LEU A 323 10.92 10.59 6.73
C LEU A 323 10.50 9.96 8.06
N LEU A 324 9.43 10.47 8.69
CA LEU A 324 8.88 9.88 9.92
C LEU A 324 8.43 8.44 9.70
N SER A 325 7.80 8.16 8.56
CA SER A 325 7.32 6.83 8.24
C SER A 325 8.44 5.80 8.11
N GLU A 326 9.58 6.20 7.55
CA GLU A 326 10.76 5.35 7.48
C GLU A 326 11.40 5.17 8.86
N ARG A 327 11.62 6.27 9.60
CA ARG A 327 12.23 6.25 10.93
C ARG A 327 11.45 5.36 11.91
N TYR A 328 10.12 5.45 11.89
CA TYR A 328 9.24 4.76 12.84
C TYR A 328 8.57 3.49 12.29
N ARG A 329 8.93 3.07 11.07
CA ARG A 329 8.34 1.90 10.37
C ARG A 329 6.81 1.95 10.36
N LEU A 330 6.29 2.97 9.67
CA LEU A 330 4.87 3.19 9.42
C LEU A 330 4.60 2.84 7.96
N ASP A 331 4.46 1.54 7.68
CA ASP A 331 4.48 0.97 6.33
C ASP A 331 3.40 1.56 5.40
N VAL A 332 2.19 1.79 5.91
CA VAL A 332 1.08 2.34 5.13
C VAL A 332 1.34 3.81 4.84
N LEU A 333 1.79 4.57 5.84
CA LEU A 333 2.14 5.98 5.64
C LEU A 333 3.31 6.12 4.66
N LYS A 334 4.34 5.28 4.78
CA LYS A 334 5.49 5.24 3.88
C LYS A 334 5.04 4.99 2.46
N MET A 335 4.20 3.97 2.24
CA MET A 335 3.65 3.69 0.92
C MET A 335 2.95 4.92 0.34
N VAL A 336 1.99 5.50 1.06
CA VAL A 336 1.21 6.64 0.56
C VAL A 336 2.09 7.84 0.26
N ALA A 337 2.95 8.23 1.21
CA ALA A 337 3.82 9.39 1.04
C ALA A 337 4.83 9.16 -0.10
N THR A 338 5.40 7.96 -0.21
CA THR A 338 6.32 7.61 -1.32
C THR A 338 5.59 7.68 -2.66
N GLY A 339 4.37 7.14 -2.74
CA GLY A 339 3.57 7.17 -3.96
C GLY A 339 3.20 8.59 -4.38
N VAL A 340 2.75 9.44 -3.44
CA VAL A 340 2.42 10.84 -3.72
C VAL A 340 3.65 11.63 -4.17
N VAL A 341 4.80 11.46 -3.51
CA VAL A 341 6.05 12.12 -3.93
C VAL A 341 6.54 11.60 -5.28
N ALA A 342 6.41 10.29 -5.55
CA ALA A 342 6.75 9.71 -6.84
C ALA A 342 5.87 10.27 -7.97
N ASP A 343 4.58 10.47 -7.73
CA ASP A 343 3.67 11.08 -8.69
C ASP A 343 4.03 12.55 -8.95
N GLN A 344 4.44 13.31 -7.92
CA GLN A 344 4.96 14.68 -8.08
C GLN A 344 6.20 14.70 -8.99
N ILE A 345 7.15 13.79 -8.76
CA ILE A 345 8.36 13.65 -9.61
C ILE A 345 7.99 13.31 -11.06
N ILE A 346 7.02 12.42 -11.27
CA ILE A 346 6.60 11.99 -12.61
C ILE A 346 5.88 13.11 -13.36
N ALA A 347 5.06 13.89 -12.67
CA ALA A 347 4.30 14.99 -13.23
C ALA A 347 5.16 16.25 -13.54
N HIS A 348 6.35 16.35 -12.95
CA HIS A 348 7.24 17.48 -13.16
C HIS A 348 7.81 17.54 -14.60
N GLN A 349 8.03 18.75 -15.12
CA GLN A 349 8.54 18.97 -16.49
C GLN A 349 9.96 18.41 -16.69
N ASP A 350 10.80 18.51 -15.66
CA ASP A 350 12.14 17.94 -15.59
C ASP A 350 12.26 17.02 -14.37
N PRO A 351 11.95 15.72 -14.51
CA PRO A 351 11.97 14.82 -13.37
C PRO A 351 13.36 14.57 -12.76
N PRO A 352 14.46 14.49 -13.53
CA PRO A 352 15.81 14.44 -12.95
C PRO A 352 16.13 15.62 -12.02
N GLN A 353 15.79 16.86 -12.41
CA GLN A 353 16.03 18.04 -11.56
C GLN A 353 15.15 18.03 -10.32
N GLU A 354 13.86 17.70 -10.48
CA GLU A 354 12.93 17.58 -9.35
C GLU A 354 13.42 16.56 -8.32
N PHE A 355 13.97 15.46 -8.80
CA PHE A 355 14.54 14.44 -7.92
C PHE A 355 15.72 14.97 -7.08
N ILE A 356 16.60 15.78 -7.68
CA ILE A 356 17.73 16.40 -6.97
C ILE A 356 17.22 17.38 -5.90
N GLN A 357 16.22 18.19 -6.25
CA GLN A 357 15.58 19.13 -5.33
C GLN A 357 14.96 18.40 -4.13
N ILE A 358 14.15 17.37 -4.37
CA ILE A 358 13.53 16.56 -3.31
C ILE A 358 14.59 15.92 -2.42
N LYS A 359 15.68 15.39 -2.98
CA LYS A 359 16.78 14.84 -2.19
C LYS A 359 17.38 15.89 -1.25
N HIS A 360 17.62 17.12 -1.71
CA HIS A 360 18.15 18.19 -0.88
C HIS A 360 17.17 18.57 0.24
N GLU A 361 15.88 18.68 -0.08
CA GLU A 361 14.84 19.00 0.90
C GLU A 361 14.70 17.90 1.96
N LEU A 362 14.74 16.63 1.58
CA LEU A 362 14.73 15.50 2.52
C LEU A 362 15.94 15.54 3.46
N LYS A 363 17.14 15.90 2.96
CA LYS A 363 18.33 16.08 3.82
C LYS A 363 18.13 17.20 4.83
N SER A 364 17.60 18.35 4.40
CA SER A 364 17.30 19.47 5.31
C SER A 364 16.26 19.06 6.37
N LEU A 365 15.19 18.38 5.95
CA LEU A 365 14.13 17.94 6.85
C LEU A 365 14.60 16.87 7.84
N ALA A 366 15.49 15.96 7.44
CA ALA A 366 16.03 14.95 8.33
C ALA A 366 16.75 15.57 9.53
N SER A 367 17.61 16.57 9.27
CA SER A 367 18.31 17.30 10.34
C SER A 367 17.34 18.01 11.30
N GLU A 368 16.23 18.57 10.80
CA GLU A 368 15.20 19.19 11.65
C GLU A 368 14.50 18.18 12.57
N ILE A 369 14.25 16.96 12.07
CA ILE A 369 13.63 15.88 12.84
C ILE A 369 14.59 15.36 13.92
N SER A 370 15.87 15.21 13.59
CA SER A 370 16.89 14.69 14.51
C SER A 370 17.31 15.67 15.58
N HIS A 371 17.23 16.99 15.34
CA HIS A 371 17.40 17.98 16.42
C HIS A 371 16.32 17.91 17.53
N CYS A 372 15.24 17.15 17.34
CA CYS A 372 14.30 16.83 18.42
C CYS A 372 14.75 15.64 19.29
N SER A 373 15.67 14.79 18.81
CA SER A 373 16.30 13.72 19.59
C SER A 373 17.63 14.19 20.19
N SER A 374 17.81 14.00 21.49
CA SER A 374 18.88 14.62 22.29
C SER A 374 20.25 13.91 22.20
N VAL A 375 20.68 13.42 21.02
CA VAL A 375 21.93 12.64 20.91
C VAL A 375 22.77 13.13 19.73
N ASP A 376 23.99 13.60 20.03
CA ASP A 376 24.90 14.31 19.11
C ASP A 376 25.60 13.43 18.04
N ASP A 377 25.10 12.22 17.73
CA ASP A 377 25.67 11.27 16.74
C ASP A 377 24.67 10.94 15.59
N ASP A 378 23.77 11.87 15.25
CA ASP A 378 22.64 11.61 14.33
C ASP A 378 22.94 11.85 12.82
N GLU A 379 24.07 12.48 12.44
CA GLU A 379 24.34 12.82 11.02
C GLU A 379 24.45 11.57 10.11
N ASP A 380 25.13 10.51 10.58
CA ASP A 380 25.24 9.25 9.84
C ASP A 380 23.87 8.54 9.72
N VAL A 381 23.03 8.66 10.75
CA VAL A 381 21.68 8.08 10.78
C VAL A 381 20.75 8.79 9.80
N ASP A 382 20.84 10.12 9.73
CA ASP A 382 20.07 10.94 8.80
C ASP A 382 20.44 10.66 7.35
N GLU A 383 21.74 10.49 7.05
CA GLU A 383 22.18 10.14 5.71
C GLU A 383 21.71 8.75 5.29
N LEU A 384 21.73 7.77 6.19
CA LEU A 384 21.18 6.43 5.94
C LEU A 384 19.65 6.48 5.73
N LEU A 385 18.94 7.24 6.55
CA LEU A 385 17.49 7.43 6.45
C LEU A 385 17.10 8.03 5.10
N VAL A 386 17.73 9.14 4.73
CA VAL A 386 17.46 9.81 3.45
C VAL A 386 17.91 8.94 2.29
N GLY A 387 19.05 8.25 2.41
CA GLY A 387 19.54 7.29 1.41
C GLY A 387 18.51 6.22 1.08
N SER A 388 17.96 5.55 2.10
CA SER A 388 16.89 4.54 1.96
C SER A 388 15.67 5.09 1.22
N VAL A 389 15.14 6.24 1.66
CA VAL A 389 13.96 6.87 1.06
C VAL A 389 14.20 7.27 -0.40
N VAL A 390 15.37 7.82 -0.70
CA VAL A 390 15.77 8.25 -2.04
C VAL A 390 15.87 7.05 -2.98
N GLU A 391 16.47 5.94 -2.54
CA GLU A 391 16.56 4.70 -3.32
C GLU A 391 15.18 4.13 -3.64
N ASP A 392 14.28 4.12 -2.65
CA ASP A 392 12.90 3.67 -2.82
C ASP A 392 12.14 4.54 -3.83
N LEU A 393 12.25 5.88 -3.73
CA LEU A 393 11.66 6.81 -4.68
C LEU A 393 12.19 6.59 -6.11
N GLN A 394 13.51 6.47 -6.29
CA GLN A 394 14.11 6.21 -7.62
C GLN A 394 13.61 4.89 -8.20
N SER A 395 13.53 3.87 -7.36
CA SER A 395 13.06 2.55 -7.74
C SER A 395 11.60 2.59 -8.16
N LEU A 396 10.74 3.21 -7.35
CA LEU A 396 9.31 3.32 -7.59
C LEU A 396 9.00 4.16 -8.84
N THR A 397 9.55 5.37 -8.95
CA THR A 397 9.35 6.26 -10.10
C THR A 397 9.75 5.58 -11.41
N ARG A 398 10.87 4.83 -11.43
CA ARG A 398 11.28 4.06 -12.61
C ARG A 398 10.30 2.94 -12.97
N ARG A 399 9.70 2.27 -11.98
CA ARG A 399 8.76 1.17 -12.20
C ARG A 399 7.38 1.67 -12.64
N ILE A 400 6.88 2.78 -12.07
CA ILE A 400 5.60 3.38 -12.44
C ILE A 400 5.62 3.87 -13.90
N ARG A 401 6.70 4.52 -14.34
CA ARG A 401 6.85 4.99 -15.74
C ARG A 401 6.76 3.91 -16.81
N ARG A 402 6.87 2.63 -16.44
CA ARG A 402 6.73 1.50 -17.36
C ARG A 402 5.27 1.13 -17.61
N VAL A 403 4.35 1.63 -16.78
CA VAL A 403 2.94 1.26 -16.78
C VAL A 403 2.10 2.45 -17.18
N SER A 404 1.15 2.25 -18.09
CA SER A 404 0.13 3.23 -18.42
C SER A 404 -1.23 2.81 -17.86
N LEU A 405 -1.97 3.76 -17.30
CA LEU A 405 -3.39 3.57 -16.98
C LEU A 405 -4.19 3.56 -18.28
N SER A 406 -4.93 2.49 -18.55
CA SER A 406 -5.87 2.45 -19.66
C SER A 406 -7.24 2.92 -19.16
N HIS A 407 -7.69 4.08 -19.64
CA HIS A 407 -9.10 4.46 -19.51
C HIS A 407 -9.90 3.53 -20.43
N SER A 408 -10.75 2.68 -19.85
CA SER A 408 -11.73 1.91 -20.62
C SER A 408 -12.54 2.89 -21.48
N PRO A 409 -12.55 2.74 -22.82
CA PRO A 409 -13.34 3.61 -23.68
C PRO A 409 -14.81 3.24 -23.51
N SER A 410 -15.50 3.99 -22.66
CA SER A 410 -16.95 4.03 -22.68
C SER A 410 -17.37 4.93 -23.83
N GLN A 411 -17.91 4.30 -24.87
CA GLN A 411 -18.64 4.90 -26.00
C GLN A 411 -17.79 5.45 -27.16
N SER A 412 -17.85 4.70 -28.25
CA SER A 412 -17.49 5.08 -29.60
C SER A 412 -18.27 6.29 -30.11
N SER A 413 -17.56 7.29 -30.65
CA SER A 413 -17.91 7.87 -31.94
C SER A 413 -16.64 8.35 -32.64
N ALA A 414 -16.49 7.95 -33.89
CA ALA A 414 -15.33 8.19 -34.72
C ALA A 414 -15.21 9.67 -35.14
N SER A 415 -14.00 10.20 -35.16
CA SER A 415 -13.45 10.91 -36.32
C SER A 415 -11.95 11.19 -36.15
N SER A 416 -11.27 11.11 -37.28
CA SER A 416 -9.83 11.05 -37.49
C SER A 416 -9.15 12.42 -37.59
N ALA A 417 -7.90 12.46 -37.11
CA ALA A 417 -6.74 13.26 -37.54
C ALA A 417 -6.83 14.81 -37.56
N SER A 418 -6.03 15.48 -36.71
CA SER A 418 -4.86 16.29 -37.11
C SER A 418 -4.29 17.10 -35.93
N SER A 419 -2.99 17.36 -36.03
CA SER A 419 -2.07 18.05 -35.12
C SER A 419 -2.39 19.52 -34.81
N ALA A 420 -2.08 19.96 -33.58
CA ALA A 420 -1.25 21.15 -33.22
C ALA A 420 -1.72 21.88 -31.94
N THR A 421 -0.78 22.05 -31.00
CA THR A 421 -0.59 23.17 -30.05
C THR A 421 -1.79 24.04 -29.62
N ALA A 422 -2.12 24.06 -28.32
CA ALA A 422 -2.52 25.27 -27.59
C ALA A 422 -2.45 25.09 -26.06
N THR A 423 -1.86 26.10 -25.40
CA THR A 423 -1.64 26.35 -23.97
C THR A 423 -2.96 26.55 -23.19
N PRO A 424 -3.04 26.23 -21.87
CA PRO A 424 -4.28 26.38 -21.10
C PRO A 424 -4.36 27.74 -20.39
N THR A 425 -5.49 28.42 -20.49
CA THR A 425 -5.92 29.48 -19.57
C THR A 425 -7.36 29.23 -19.16
N GLY A 426 -7.59 28.99 -17.87
CA GLY A 426 -8.93 28.80 -17.32
C GLY A 426 -8.90 28.76 -15.80
N VAL A 427 -9.21 29.91 -15.20
CA VAL A 427 -9.32 30.18 -13.75
C VAL A 427 -10.52 29.43 -13.15
N PRO A 428 -10.45 28.83 -11.94
CA PRO A 428 -11.63 28.33 -11.26
C PRO A 428 -12.30 29.40 -10.39
N SER A 429 -13.63 29.42 -10.46
CA SER A 429 -14.55 30.29 -9.72
C SER A 429 -14.69 29.87 -8.25
N LEU A 430 -14.55 30.84 -7.33
CA LEU A 430 -14.84 30.74 -5.90
C LEU A 430 -16.33 31.02 -5.61
N SER A 431 -16.92 30.30 -4.67
CA SER A 431 -18.02 30.77 -3.80
C SER A 431 -18.09 29.93 -2.50
N PRO A 432 -18.57 30.50 -1.38
CA PRO A 432 -18.02 30.24 -0.05
C PRO A 432 -18.90 29.36 0.85
N GLY A 433 -18.29 28.48 1.63
CA GLY A 433 -18.90 27.68 2.70
C GLY A 433 -18.11 27.85 4.01
N VAL A 434 -18.83 27.99 5.11
CA VAL A 434 -18.36 28.37 6.46
C VAL A 434 -17.30 27.41 7.01
N ALA A 435 -16.14 27.93 7.42
CA ALA A 435 -15.04 27.18 8.00
C ALA A 435 -15.17 27.05 9.53
N GLU A 436 -15.27 25.83 10.03
CA GLU A 436 -14.88 25.49 11.41
C GLU A 436 -13.34 25.39 11.46
N GLN A 437 -12.73 26.08 12.43
CA GLN A 437 -11.28 26.16 12.60
C GLN A 437 -10.66 24.77 12.84
N ARG A 438 -9.80 24.35 11.92
CA ARG A 438 -8.94 23.17 12.05
C ARG A 438 -7.66 23.54 12.82
N PRO A 439 -7.00 22.60 13.51
CA PRO A 439 -5.78 22.87 14.29
C PRO A 439 -4.60 23.44 13.47
N PHE A 440 -4.65 23.35 12.14
CA PHE A 440 -3.61 23.83 11.23
C PHE A 440 -4.07 24.96 10.28
N ASP A 441 -5.28 25.50 10.44
CA ASP A 441 -5.77 26.62 9.63
C ASP A 441 -5.98 27.87 10.49
N SER A 442 -5.20 28.92 10.22
CA SER A 442 -5.60 30.30 10.52
C SER A 442 -5.33 31.19 9.31
N PRO A 443 -6.28 32.08 8.95
CA PRO A 443 -6.21 32.89 7.74
C PRO A 443 -5.42 34.17 8.02
N SER A 444 -4.12 34.16 7.77
CA SER A 444 -3.34 35.34 7.39
C SER A 444 -1.86 34.96 7.32
N THR A 445 -1.29 35.15 6.13
CA THR A 445 0.12 35.43 5.85
C THR A 445 1.08 35.48 7.06
N GLY A 446 1.98 34.48 7.13
CA GLY A 446 3.36 34.65 7.58
C GLY A 446 3.68 34.24 9.03
N ARG A 447 4.18 33.01 9.22
CA ARG A 447 5.01 32.66 10.40
C ARG A 447 6.24 31.80 10.13
N PHE A 448 6.59 31.58 8.86
CA PHE A 448 7.91 31.06 8.48
C PHE A 448 8.71 32.18 7.81
N LYS A 449 9.16 33.15 8.61
CA LYS A 449 10.29 34.01 8.26
C LYS A 449 11.36 33.81 9.33
N ARG A 450 12.45 33.16 8.90
CA ARG A 450 13.85 33.45 9.21
C ARG A 450 14.04 34.56 10.27
N VAL A 451 14.51 34.18 11.45
CA VAL A 451 15.14 35.13 12.38
C VAL A 451 16.47 35.52 11.73
N GLU A 452 16.54 36.75 11.22
CA GLU A 452 17.82 37.41 10.94
C GLU A 452 18.47 37.72 12.29
N LEU A 453 19.67 37.18 12.50
CA LEU A 453 20.54 37.55 13.61
C LEU A 453 21.24 38.85 13.23
N ASP A 454 20.85 39.95 13.88
CA ASP A 454 21.65 41.18 13.92
C ASP A 454 22.87 40.91 14.82
N VAL A 455 24.04 40.87 14.20
CA VAL A 455 25.34 40.89 14.88
C VAL A 455 25.80 42.35 14.90
N GLY A 456 26.02 42.88 16.11
CA GLY A 456 26.63 44.19 16.31
C GLY A 456 28.09 44.27 15.89
#